data_AF-A0A7S3XA54-F1
#
_entry.id   AF-A0A7S3XA54-F1
#
_cell.length_a   1.000
_cell.length_b   1.000
_cell.length_c   1.000
_cell.angle_alpha   90.00
_cell.angle_beta   90.00
_cell.angle_gamma   90.00
#
_symmetry.space_group_name_H-M   'P 1'
#
loop_
_entity.id
_entity.type
_entity.pdbx_description
1 polymer ?
#
loop_
_entity_poly.entity_id
_entity_poly.type
_entity_poly.pdbx_seq_one_letter_code
_entity_poly.pdbx_strand_id
1 'polypeptide(L)'
;LTARRRGSTSSQQDRRRTHQHMQARTTPTDNACLATASGQTAEQLSKLTIHEQEAVIDQGAWATPAIAASLFLRGVSDPSSPISMLDNNLIHLIWKHYRRTYQRARFEKALLQNDVIAFEHLGEGSFPEAHSDETRWLNVNMLPFRMCDLSTLPVECLGYEELIRKCLGSLTEEERQNVGYLTIHEGYVEPGTSQRRPGIHTDGFAVENFMQPDFPGKVRRQPWWHAWGFGSPLSKGVFEGGIFIASTVSDTTALWNVMIPTDLVGPGGDLSHLEDDLLEAARGPQYGWRPDNRQSSGEGEVYRKSRPIGNTSPAVKRKGGLQPTLLQENQLFWLTDRTPHESLPVEERTFRQFFRLVTSRIDRWYAAHSTSNPKCAPGAPIVHYNKFTGAESAQ
;
A
#
# COMPACT_ATOMS: atom_id res chain seq x y z
N LEU A 1 8.24 78.89 31.64
CA LEU A 1 7.64 79.18 32.96
C LEU A 1 6.16 78.81 32.93
N THR A 2 5.84 77.69 33.60
CA THR A 2 4.59 77.37 34.35
C THR A 2 3.22 77.50 33.65
N ALA A 3 2.51 76.40 33.35
CA ALA A 3 1.64 75.56 34.22
C ALA A 3 0.15 75.97 34.05
N ARG A 4 -0.93 75.15 34.06
CA ARG A 4 -1.32 73.81 34.60
C ARG A 4 -2.43 73.23 33.66
N ARG A 5 -2.47 71.94 33.29
CA ARG A 5 -2.92 70.69 33.98
C ARG A 5 -4.42 70.55 34.30
N ARG A 6 -5.08 69.57 33.66
CA ARG A 6 -5.91 68.41 34.13
C ARG A 6 -6.04 67.48 32.88
N GLY A 7 -5.77 66.18 32.82
CA GLY A 7 -5.77 65.04 33.76
C GLY A 7 -6.91 64.09 33.32
N SER A 8 -6.66 62.92 32.71
CA SER A 8 -6.62 61.62 33.43
C SER A 8 -6.00 60.50 32.54
N THR A 9 -4.85 59.96 32.93
CA THR A 9 -4.60 58.63 33.53
C THR A 9 -4.57 57.43 32.57
N SER A 10 -3.35 57.08 32.14
CA SER A 10 -2.92 55.71 31.83
C SER A 10 -1.86 55.28 32.86
N SER A 11 -1.91 54.01 33.27
CA SER A 11 -0.86 53.29 33.97
C SER A 11 -0.83 51.89 33.34
N GLN A 12 0.17 51.48 32.56
CA GLN A 12 1.48 50.95 33.02
C GLN A 12 1.33 50.15 34.31
N GLN A 13 1.81 48.93 34.46
CA GLN A 13 2.66 48.01 33.69
C GLN A 13 2.62 46.74 34.58
N ASP A 14 2.59 45.53 34.03
CA ASP A 14 3.74 44.68 34.29
C ASP A 14 3.82 43.44 33.39
N ARG A 15 5.06 43.19 32.97
CA ARG A 15 5.50 42.02 32.24
C ARG A 15 5.63 40.87 33.23
N ARG A 16 5.09 39.68 32.92
CA ARG A 16 5.72 38.40 33.28
C ARG A 16 5.08 37.22 32.56
N ARG A 17 5.97 36.46 31.90
CA ARG A 17 5.94 35.00 31.70
C ARG A 17 4.90 34.44 30.73
N THR A 18 5.33 34.38 29.47
CA THR A 18 5.12 33.25 28.56
C THR A 18 5.61 31.93 29.18
N HIS A 19 4.69 31.01 29.46
CA HIS A 19 4.82 29.55 29.33
C HIS A 19 3.55 28.85 29.86
N GLN A 20 3.19 27.72 29.24
CA GLN A 20 2.00 26.86 29.45
C GLN A 20 0.77 27.26 28.61
N HIS A 21 0.07 26.40 27.88
CA HIS A 21 0.18 24.97 27.61
C HIS A 21 -0.45 24.72 26.23
N MET A 22 0.35 24.44 25.21
CA MET A 22 -0.14 23.81 23.98
C MET A 22 0.02 22.32 24.19
N GLN A 23 -1.05 21.64 24.61
CA GLN A 23 -1.10 20.19 24.63
C GLN A 23 -1.14 19.72 23.18
N ALA A 24 0.03 19.41 22.63
CA ALA A 24 0.13 18.57 21.46
C ALA A 24 -0.49 17.22 21.80
N ARG A 25 -1.61 16.88 21.13
CA ARG A 25 -2.06 15.50 21.05
C ARG A 25 -1.02 14.75 20.23
N THR A 26 -0.05 14.16 20.90
CA THR A 26 0.78 13.10 20.35
C THR A 26 -0.15 11.92 20.06
N THR A 27 -0.45 11.69 18.79
CA THR A 27 -0.94 10.40 18.34
C THR A 27 0.12 9.34 18.66
N PRO A 28 -0.27 8.13 19.10
CA PRO A 28 0.70 7.08 19.39
C PRO A 28 1.46 6.75 18.11
N THR A 29 2.78 6.87 18.15
CA THR A 29 3.65 6.31 17.12
C THR A 29 3.49 4.80 17.09
N ASP A 30 3.05 4.27 15.95
CA ASP A 30 2.90 2.85 15.66
C ASP A 30 4.26 2.11 15.62
N ASN A 31 4.78 1.79 16.81
CA ASN A 31 5.73 0.67 17.00
C ASN A 31 4.98 -0.65 17.30
N ALA A 32 3.68 -0.73 16.98
CA ALA A 32 2.84 -1.89 17.30
C ALA A 32 2.83 -3.00 16.24
N CYS A 33 3.50 -2.83 15.10
CA CYS A 33 3.61 -3.88 14.09
C CYS A 33 4.83 -4.77 14.37
N LEU A 34 4.62 -5.76 15.24
CA LEU A 34 5.33 -7.05 15.43
C LEU A 34 5.32 -7.48 16.91
N ALA A 35 4.23 -7.19 17.65
CA ALA A 35 3.96 -7.95 18.86
C ALA A 35 3.55 -9.37 18.45
N THR A 36 4.36 -10.36 18.81
CA THR A 36 3.86 -11.72 19.02
C THR A 36 2.67 -11.66 19.99
N ALA A 37 1.86 -12.72 20.11
CA ALA A 37 0.83 -12.78 21.15
C ALA A 37 1.38 -12.50 22.58
N SER A 38 2.71 -12.59 22.76
CA SER A 38 3.46 -12.26 23.98
C SER A 38 4.10 -10.85 24.05
N GLY A 39 3.99 -10.00 23.02
CA GLY A 39 4.52 -8.62 23.05
C GLY A 39 6.04 -8.50 23.06
N GLN A 40 6.79 -9.56 22.73
CA GLN A 40 8.25 -9.57 22.74
C GLN A 40 8.84 -9.30 21.34
N THR A 41 9.89 -8.49 21.27
CA THR A 41 10.65 -8.21 20.05
C THR A 41 11.50 -9.41 19.61
N ALA A 42 11.88 -9.46 18.32
CA ALA A 42 12.78 -10.49 17.80
C ALA A 42 14.14 -10.57 18.54
N GLU A 43 14.63 -9.44 19.06
CA GLU A 43 15.86 -9.38 19.86
C GLU A 43 15.66 -9.95 21.29
N GLN A 44 14.47 -9.80 21.86
CA GLN A 44 14.11 -10.42 23.13
C GLN A 44 13.91 -11.93 22.95
N LEU A 45 13.27 -12.35 21.85
CA LEU A 45 13.06 -13.75 21.52
C LEU A 45 14.39 -14.47 21.24
N SER A 46 15.38 -13.82 20.61
CA SER A 46 16.69 -14.44 20.36
C SER A 46 17.51 -14.67 21.63
N LYS A 47 17.19 -13.98 22.72
CA LYS A 47 17.81 -14.14 24.05
C LYS A 47 17.16 -15.22 24.90
N LEU A 48 15.99 -15.73 24.49
CA LEU A 48 15.31 -16.84 25.16
C LEU A 48 16.10 -18.16 24.98
N THR A 49 15.99 -19.01 25.99
CA THR A 49 16.42 -20.41 25.90
C THR A 49 15.56 -21.18 24.89
N ILE A 50 16.06 -22.32 24.39
CA ILE A 50 15.33 -23.16 23.42
C ILE A 50 13.95 -23.54 23.97
N HIS A 51 13.85 -23.93 25.25
CA HIS A 51 12.58 -24.28 25.89
C HIS A 51 11.59 -23.10 26.03
N GLU A 52 12.08 -21.88 26.22
CA GLU A 52 11.23 -20.68 26.26
C GLU A 52 10.74 -20.29 24.86
N GLN A 53 11.54 -20.54 23.82
CA GLN A 53 11.13 -20.35 22.43
C GLN A 53 10.06 -21.39 22.02
N GLU A 54 10.21 -22.65 22.45
CA GLU A 54 9.24 -23.72 22.25
C GLU A 54 7.87 -23.38 22.89
N ALA A 55 7.86 -22.85 24.12
CA ALA A 55 6.63 -22.45 24.81
C ALA A 55 5.88 -21.28 24.13
N VAL A 56 6.59 -20.41 23.39
CA VAL A 56 5.99 -19.33 22.58
C VAL A 56 5.37 -19.88 21.30
N ILE A 57 5.96 -20.91 20.70
CA ILE A 57 5.46 -21.60 19.51
C ILE A 57 4.18 -22.39 19.82
N ASP A 58 4.13 -23.05 20.98
CA ASP A 58 2.96 -23.85 21.43
C ASP A 58 1.68 -23.04 21.66
N GLN A 59 1.77 -21.70 21.77
CA GLN A 59 0.59 -20.82 21.85
C GLN A 59 -0.07 -20.56 20.48
N GLY A 60 0.24 -21.34 19.45
CA GLY A 60 -0.31 -21.19 18.10
C GLY A 60 0.24 -19.98 17.35
N ALA A 61 1.23 -19.29 17.92
CA ALA A 61 2.06 -18.34 17.21
C ALA A 61 3.11 -19.13 16.45
N TRP A 62 2.82 -19.48 15.19
CA TRP A 62 3.87 -19.88 14.27
C TRP A 62 5.02 -18.89 14.42
N ALA A 63 6.22 -19.39 14.76
CA ALA A 63 7.43 -18.59 14.73
C ALA A 63 7.41 -17.78 13.43
N THR A 64 7.73 -16.49 13.46
CA THR A 64 7.89 -15.77 12.20
C THR A 64 9.01 -16.43 11.40
N PRO A 65 9.06 -16.30 10.06
CA PRO A 65 10.16 -16.82 9.28
C PRO A 65 11.52 -16.38 9.82
N ALA A 66 11.63 -15.17 10.36
CA ALA A 66 12.85 -14.71 11.03
C ALA A 66 13.25 -15.56 12.25
N ILE A 67 12.29 -15.92 13.12
CA ILE A 67 12.54 -16.76 14.31
C ILE A 67 12.88 -18.18 13.88
N ALA A 68 12.12 -18.75 12.95
CA ALA A 68 12.39 -20.09 12.43
C ALA A 68 13.75 -20.16 11.73
N ALA A 69 14.11 -19.18 10.90
CA ALA A 69 15.42 -19.10 10.27
C ALA A 69 16.53 -19.03 11.32
N SER A 70 16.36 -18.23 12.38
CA SER A 70 17.32 -18.17 13.49
C SER A 70 17.46 -19.52 14.20
N LEU A 71 16.36 -20.24 14.42
CA LEU A 71 16.37 -21.59 15.02
C LEU A 71 17.09 -22.58 14.11
N PHE A 72 16.81 -22.58 12.81
CA PHE A 72 17.50 -23.42 11.83
C PHE A 72 19.00 -23.13 11.80
N LEU A 73 19.41 -21.86 11.72
CA LEU A 73 20.83 -21.48 11.69
C LEU A 73 21.56 -21.88 12.97
N ARG A 74 20.92 -21.72 14.14
CA ARG A 74 21.47 -22.22 15.42
C ARG A 74 21.59 -23.73 15.41
N GLY A 75 20.56 -24.44 14.97
CA GLY A 75 20.56 -25.90 14.89
C GLY A 75 21.56 -26.47 13.90
N VAL A 76 21.88 -25.77 12.80
CA VAL A 76 22.95 -26.15 11.86
C VAL A 76 24.33 -25.90 12.46
N SER A 77 24.48 -24.87 13.28
CA SER A 77 25.77 -24.47 13.87
C SER A 77 26.15 -25.25 15.13
N ASP A 78 25.20 -25.95 15.75
CA ASP A 78 25.39 -26.77 16.94
C ASP A 78 25.62 -28.24 16.55
N PRO A 79 26.84 -28.80 16.72
CA PRO A 79 27.14 -30.19 16.36
C PRO A 79 26.31 -31.24 17.13
N SER A 80 25.67 -30.85 18.24
CA SER A 80 24.81 -31.73 19.04
C SER A 80 23.35 -31.73 18.57
N SER A 81 22.98 -30.80 17.69
CA SER A 81 21.62 -30.69 17.15
C SER A 81 21.41 -31.68 16.00
N PRO A 82 20.27 -32.39 15.95
CA PRO A 82 19.95 -33.25 14.81
C PRO A 82 19.93 -32.53 13.46
N ILE A 83 19.70 -31.22 13.44
CA ILE A 83 19.71 -30.39 12.23
C ILE A 83 21.12 -30.31 11.63
N SER A 84 22.18 -30.34 12.46
CA SER A 84 23.56 -30.29 11.95
C SER A 84 23.98 -31.56 11.19
N MET A 85 23.20 -32.64 11.33
CA MET A 85 23.41 -33.88 10.58
C MET A 85 22.75 -33.86 9.19
N LEU A 86 21.89 -32.89 8.91
CA LEU A 86 21.22 -32.77 7.63
C LEU A 86 22.14 -32.12 6.60
N ASP A 87 22.12 -32.60 5.37
CA ASP A 87 22.82 -31.91 4.30
C ASP A 87 22.10 -30.59 3.92
N ASN A 88 22.85 -29.69 3.27
CA ASN A 88 22.35 -28.37 2.89
C ASN A 88 21.12 -28.41 1.96
N ASN A 89 20.99 -29.44 1.12
CA ASN A 89 19.82 -29.56 0.23
C ASN A 89 18.57 -29.92 1.03
N LEU A 90 18.70 -30.82 2.00
CA LEU A 90 17.59 -31.19 2.87
C LEU A 90 17.16 -30.03 3.76
N ILE A 91 18.11 -29.27 4.32
CA ILE A 91 17.81 -28.03 5.07
C ILE A 91 17.07 -27.03 4.18
N HIS A 92 17.52 -26.84 2.94
CA HIS A 92 16.85 -25.96 1.99
C HIS A 92 15.43 -26.41 1.66
N LEU A 93 15.20 -27.72 1.49
CA LEU A 93 13.87 -28.29 1.25
C LEU A 93 12.94 -28.09 2.46
N ILE A 94 13.42 -28.34 3.67
CA ILE A 94 12.65 -28.12 4.91
C ILE A 94 12.29 -26.64 5.03
N TRP A 95 13.25 -25.74 4.82
CA TRP A 95 13.02 -24.30 4.85
C TRP A 95 11.98 -23.86 3.82
N LYS A 96 12.09 -24.35 2.58
CA LYS A 96 11.12 -24.08 1.51
C LYS A 96 9.72 -24.55 1.89
N HIS A 97 9.60 -25.76 2.46
CA HIS A 97 8.31 -26.30 2.89
C HIS A 97 7.72 -25.49 4.05
N TYR A 98 8.51 -25.19 5.08
CA TYR A 98 8.10 -24.37 6.20
C TYR A 98 7.62 -22.99 5.75
N ARG A 99 8.38 -22.30 4.89
CA ARG A 99 8.03 -20.97 4.38
C ARG A 99 6.68 -21.02 3.64
N ARG A 100 6.47 -22.02 2.78
CA ARG A 100 5.21 -22.19 2.05
C ARG A 100 4.03 -22.43 2.99
N THR A 101 4.19 -23.31 3.99
CA THR A 101 3.14 -23.60 4.98
C THR A 101 2.81 -22.37 5.82
N TYR A 102 3.83 -21.62 6.25
CA TYR A 102 3.65 -20.35 6.96
C TYR A 102 2.91 -19.32 6.10
N GLN A 103 3.37 -19.09 4.87
CA GLN A 103 2.76 -18.17 3.91
C GLN A 103 1.29 -18.50 3.70
N ARG A 104 0.98 -19.77 3.42
CA ARG A 104 -0.40 -20.24 3.25
C ARG A 104 -1.25 -20.00 4.48
N ALA A 105 -0.78 -20.37 5.68
CA ALA A 105 -1.53 -20.15 6.92
C ALA A 105 -1.78 -18.65 7.20
N ARG A 106 -0.78 -17.79 6.93
CA ARG A 106 -0.92 -16.33 7.06
C ARG A 106 -1.89 -15.75 6.05
N PHE A 107 -1.83 -16.22 4.81
CA PHE A 107 -2.69 -15.80 3.73
C PHE A 107 -4.15 -16.24 3.95
N GLU A 108 -4.38 -17.50 4.33
CA GLU A 108 -5.70 -18.01 4.73
C GLU A 108 -6.28 -17.21 5.90
N LYS A 109 -5.46 -16.90 6.91
CA LYS A 109 -5.86 -16.02 8.00
C LYS A 109 -6.24 -14.63 7.51
N ALA A 110 -5.49 -14.06 6.55
CA ALA A 110 -5.82 -12.76 5.96
C ALA A 110 -7.17 -12.81 5.23
N LEU A 111 -7.42 -13.86 4.44
CA LEU A 111 -8.70 -14.07 3.76
C LEU A 111 -9.88 -14.16 4.73
N LEU A 112 -9.69 -14.80 5.89
CA LEU A 112 -10.73 -14.94 6.91
C LEU A 112 -10.93 -13.68 7.77
N GLN A 113 -9.87 -12.91 8.00
CA GLN A 113 -9.87 -11.77 8.92
C GLN A 113 -10.03 -10.41 8.24
N ASN A 114 -9.95 -10.32 6.91
CA ASN A 114 -10.09 -9.04 6.22
C ASN A 114 -11.55 -8.57 6.22
N ASP A 115 -11.88 -7.78 7.23
CA ASP A 115 -13.10 -6.95 7.32
C ASP A 115 -13.17 -5.85 6.26
N VAL A 116 -12.07 -5.64 5.54
CA VAL A 116 -11.81 -4.45 4.75
C VAL A 116 -11.75 -4.81 3.28
N ILE A 117 -12.35 -3.96 2.46
CA ILE A 117 -12.35 -4.04 1.00
C ILE A 117 -10.91 -3.82 0.49
N ALA A 118 -10.41 -4.72 -0.37
CA ALA A 118 -9.12 -4.53 -1.04
C ALA A 118 -9.23 -3.53 -2.21
N PHE A 119 -10.33 -3.54 -2.95
CA PHE A 119 -10.63 -2.54 -3.98
C PHE A 119 -12.13 -2.36 -4.20
N GLU A 120 -12.55 -1.21 -4.75
CA GLU A 120 -13.93 -0.91 -5.12
C GLU A 120 -14.00 -0.33 -6.55
N HIS A 121 -14.97 -0.80 -7.34
CA HIS A 121 -15.27 -0.24 -8.66
C HIS A 121 -16.10 1.04 -8.53
N LEU A 122 -15.64 2.13 -9.15
CA LEU A 122 -16.27 3.45 -9.08
C LEU A 122 -17.05 3.81 -10.35
N GLY A 123 -17.21 2.87 -11.28
CA GLY A 123 -17.85 3.08 -12.57
C GLY A 123 -16.89 3.59 -13.64
N GLU A 124 -17.45 4.06 -14.74
CA GLU A 124 -16.70 4.53 -15.92
C GLU A 124 -16.09 5.91 -15.68
N GLY A 125 -14.88 6.14 -16.17
CA GLY A 125 -14.19 7.41 -16.18
C GLY A 125 -13.89 7.85 -17.61
N SER A 126 -13.82 9.15 -17.82
CA SER A 126 -13.59 9.75 -19.13
C SER A 126 -12.11 10.04 -19.34
N PHE A 127 -11.53 9.44 -20.37
CA PHE A 127 -10.17 9.74 -20.82
C PHE A 127 -10.21 10.84 -21.88
N PRO A 128 -9.19 11.72 -21.94
CA PRO A 128 -9.08 12.65 -23.06
C PRO A 128 -8.86 11.87 -24.36
N GLU A 129 -9.31 12.45 -25.48
CA GLU A 129 -9.01 11.90 -26.79
C GLU A 129 -7.50 11.71 -26.97
N ALA A 130 -7.11 10.56 -27.50
CA ALA A 130 -5.72 10.28 -27.81
C ALA A 130 -5.16 11.36 -28.75
N HIS A 131 -3.94 11.79 -28.49
CA HIS A 131 -3.25 12.73 -29.38
C HIS A 131 -3.14 12.12 -30.79
N SER A 132 -3.52 12.91 -31.80
CA SER A 132 -3.39 12.51 -33.21
C SER A 132 -1.93 12.40 -33.68
N ASP A 133 -1.00 12.98 -32.93
CA ASP A 133 0.43 12.90 -33.16
C ASP A 133 1.04 11.80 -32.27
N GLU A 134 1.41 10.68 -32.89
CA GLU A 134 2.02 9.53 -32.20
C GLU A 134 3.37 9.85 -31.53
N THR A 135 3.96 11.01 -31.79
CA THR A 135 5.21 11.46 -31.15
C THR A 135 4.96 12.26 -29.86
N ARG A 136 3.70 12.57 -29.56
CA ARG A 136 3.29 13.38 -28.40
C ARG A 136 2.37 12.59 -27.50
N TRP A 137 2.97 11.87 -26.55
CA TRP A 137 2.27 11.21 -25.47
C TRP A 137 2.69 11.76 -24.11
N LEU A 138 1.75 11.77 -23.16
CA LEU A 138 2.00 12.20 -21.79
C LEU A 138 2.56 11.04 -20.96
N ASN A 139 3.74 11.24 -20.38
CA ASN A 139 4.33 10.30 -19.43
C ASN A 139 4.81 11.05 -18.18
N VAL A 140 3.99 11.01 -17.13
CA VAL A 140 4.32 11.54 -15.81
C VAL A 140 4.15 10.43 -14.79
N ASN A 141 5.06 10.36 -13.81
CA ASN A 141 5.01 9.34 -12.77
C ASN A 141 5.11 10.00 -11.40
N MET A 142 4.14 9.73 -10.51
CA MET A 142 4.10 10.28 -9.16
C MET A 142 4.24 11.83 -9.10
N LEU A 143 3.68 12.53 -10.08
CA LEU A 143 3.67 14.00 -10.17
C LEU A 143 2.85 14.58 -9.01
N PRO A 144 3.47 15.33 -8.07
CA PRO A 144 2.75 15.89 -6.93
C PRO A 144 1.84 17.04 -7.37
N PHE A 145 0.63 17.14 -6.81
CA PHE A 145 -0.28 18.28 -6.97
C PHE A 145 -1.17 18.44 -5.74
N ARG A 146 -1.74 19.63 -5.54
CA ARG A 146 -2.70 19.86 -4.45
C ARG A 146 -4.06 19.33 -4.88
N MET A 147 -4.59 18.33 -4.18
CA MET A 147 -5.87 17.72 -4.56
C MET A 147 -7.03 18.70 -4.48
N CYS A 148 -6.98 19.69 -3.58
CA CYS A 148 -7.97 20.77 -3.50
C CYS A 148 -7.78 21.89 -4.54
N ASP A 149 -6.69 21.89 -5.31
CA ASP A 149 -6.37 22.94 -6.29
C ASP A 149 -5.69 22.36 -7.54
N LEU A 150 -6.52 22.03 -8.54
CA LEU A 150 -6.07 21.48 -9.82
C LEU A 150 -5.24 22.47 -10.66
N SER A 151 -5.23 23.77 -10.34
CA SER A 151 -4.37 24.75 -11.05
C SER A 151 -2.88 24.50 -10.84
N THR A 152 -2.54 23.73 -9.79
CA THR A 152 -1.19 23.25 -9.52
C THR A 152 -0.72 22.16 -10.49
N LEU A 153 -1.61 21.56 -11.29
CA LEU A 153 -1.21 20.64 -12.35
C LEU A 153 -0.55 21.39 -13.53
N PRO A 154 0.35 20.73 -14.27
CA PRO A 154 0.71 21.13 -15.63
C PRO A 154 -0.51 21.12 -16.56
N VAL A 155 -0.53 22.00 -17.55
CA VAL A 155 -1.68 22.17 -18.46
C VAL A 155 -1.99 20.89 -19.24
N GLU A 156 -0.95 20.11 -19.56
CA GLU A 156 -1.00 18.85 -20.28
C GLU A 156 -1.76 17.78 -19.49
N CYS A 157 -1.75 17.83 -18.16
CA CYS A 157 -2.47 16.88 -17.30
C CYS A 157 -3.95 17.22 -17.13
N LEU A 158 -4.40 18.43 -17.53
CA LEU A 158 -5.79 18.88 -17.32
C LEU A 158 -6.80 18.13 -18.21
N GLY A 159 -6.36 17.45 -19.27
CA GLY A 159 -7.21 16.54 -20.04
C GLY A 159 -7.81 15.40 -19.19
N TYR A 160 -7.20 15.09 -18.05
CA TYR A 160 -7.65 14.06 -17.11
C TYR A 160 -8.49 14.62 -15.95
N GLU A 161 -8.91 15.89 -16.01
CA GLU A 161 -9.63 16.57 -14.93
C GLU A 161 -10.88 15.80 -14.48
N GLU A 162 -11.65 15.24 -15.42
CA GLU A 162 -12.87 14.49 -15.09
C GLU A 162 -12.58 13.25 -14.23
N LEU A 163 -11.59 12.44 -14.65
CA LEU A 163 -11.10 11.28 -13.88
C LEU A 163 -10.59 11.70 -12.50
N ILE A 164 -9.79 12.77 -12.43
CA ILE A 164 -9.26 13.29 -11.17
C ILE A 164 -10.39 13.72 -10.26
N ARG A 165 -11.34 14.53 -10.73
CA ARG A 165 -12.50 14.98 -9.93
C ARG A 165 -13.34 13.81 -9.46
N LYS A 166 -13.51 12.78 -10.27
CA LYS A 166 -14.21 11.57 -9.87
C LYS A 166 -13.52 10.85 -8.71
N CYS A 167 -12.19 10.72 -8.76
CA CYS A 167 -11.42 10.17 -7.64
C CYS A 167 -11.59 11.02 -6.37
N LEU A 168 -11.43 12.35 -6.50
CA LEU A 168 -11.51 13.29 -5.37
C LEU A 168 -12.91 13.35 -4.74
N GLY A 169 -13.96 13.15 -5.54
CA GLY A 169 -15.35 13.07 -5.06
C GLY A 169 -15.61 11.88 -4.13
N SER A 170 -14.80 10.82 -4.24
CA SER A 170 -14.84 9.65 -3.36
C SER A 170 -13.95 9.76 -2.13
N LEU A 171 -13.22 10.88 -1.94
CA LEU A 171 -12.37 11.10 -0.77
C LEU A 171 -13.10 11.91 0.32
N THR A 172 -12.59 11.83 1.56
CA THR A 172 -13.00 12.78 2.60
C THR A 172 -12.52 14.20 2.30
N GLU A 173 -13.18 15.20 2.89
CA GLU A 173 -12.74 16.59 2.75
C GLU A 173 -11.33 16.80 3.30
N GLU A 174 -11.00 16.18 4.44
CA GLU A 174 -9.66 16.25 5.03
C GLU A 174 -8.61 15.68 4.08
N GLU A 175 -8.89 14.53 3.46
CA GLU A 175 -7.94 13.90 2.54
C GLU A 175 -7.68 14.76 1.30
N ARG A 176 -8.70 15.44 0.77
CA ARG A 176 -8.58 16.36 -0.38
C ARG A 176 -7.66 17.56 -0.12
N GLN A 177 -7.42 17.93 1.14
CA GLN A 177 -6.52 19.05 1.46
C GLN A 177 -5.04 18.69 1.32
N ASN A 178 -4.72 17.41 1.14
CA ASN A 178 -3.35 16.92 1.04
C ASN A 178 -2.81 16.94 -0.40
N VAL A 179 -1.51 16.66 -0.52
CA VAL A 179 -0.84 16.43 -1.81
C VAL A 179 -1.16 15.02 -2.30
N GLY A 180 -1.65 14.93 -3.53
CA GLY A 180 -1.80 13.68 -4.28
C GLY A 180 -0.69 13.54 -5.33
N TYR A 181 -0.53 12.34 -5.88
CA TYR A 181 0.53 11.99 -6.81
C TYR A 181 -0.06 11.33 -8.06
N LEU A 182 0.02 12.04 -9.18
CA LEU A 182 -0.54 11.63 -10.45
C LEU A 182 0.46 10.84 -11.28
N THR A 183 0.01 9.75 -11.86
CA THR A 183 0.73 8.98 -12.88
C THR A 183 -0.16 8.89 -14.11
N ILE A 184 0.34 9.35 -15.24
CA ILE A 184 -0.28 9.17 -16.56
C ILE A 184 0.80 8.56 -17.44
N HIS A 185 0.48 7.44 -18.07
CA HIS A 185 1.37 6.81 -19.05
C HIS A 185 0.57 6.53 -20.32
N GLU A 186 0.77 7.39 -21.31
CA GLU A 186 0.26 7.21 -22.66
C GLU A 186 1.34 6.63 -23.56
N GLY A 187 0.95 5.78 -24.51
CA GLY A 187 1.86 5.28 -25.54
C GLY A 187 1.43 3.95 -26.13
N TYR A 188 2.13 3.55 -27.20
CA TYR A 188 1.95 2.23 -27.79
C TYR A 188 2.59 1.14 -26.92
N VAL A 189 1.86 0.04 -26.77
CA VAL A 189 2.33 -1.19 -26.12
C VAL A 189 2.49 -2.25 -27.20
N GLU A 190 3.64 -2.89 -27.27
CA GLU A 190 3.93 -3.91 -28.27
C GLU A 190 3.38 -5.29 -27.85
N PRO A 191 3.02 -6.17 -28.81
CA PRO A 191 2.55 -7.52 -28.51
C PRO A 191 3.46 -8.29 -27.56
N GLY A 192 2.87 -8.99 -26.59
CA GLY A 192 3.59 -9.76 -25.57
C GLY A 192 4.28 -8.93 -24.50
N THR A 193 4.12 -7.60 -24.51
CA THR A 193 4.68 -6.69 -23.50
C THR A 193 3.58 -5.99 -22.72
N SER A 194 3.89 -5.56 -21.49
CA SER A 194 3.00 -4.75 -20.66
C SER A 194 3.55 -3.32 -20.52
N GLN A 195 2.64 -2.35 -20.44
CA GLN A 195 3.01 -0.92 -20.35
C GLN A 195 3.61 -0.52 -18.99
N ARG A 196 3.28 -1.29 -17.94
CA ARG A 196 3.73 -1.07 -16.57
C ARG A 196 4.45 -2.33 -16.08
N ARG A 197 4.95 -2.30 -14.85
CA ARG A 197 5.73 -3.41 -14.27
C ARG A 197 4.98 -4.75 -14.43
N PRO A 198 5.59 -5.76 -15.09
CA PRO A 198 5.05 -7.12 -15.13
C PRO A 198 5.21 -7.80 -13.77
N GLY A 199 4.45 -8.87 -13.55
CA GLY A 199 4.43 -9.61 -12.29
C GLY A 199 3.50 -8.99 -11.26
N ILE A 200 2.90 -9.86 -10.45
CA ILE A 200 1.97 -9.49 -9.39
C ILE A 200 2.72 -8.72 -8.31
N HIS A 201 2.20 -7.54 -7.94
CA HIS A 201 2.79 -6.72 -6.89
C HIS A 201 1.75 -5.89 -6.13
N THR A 202 2.19 -5.29 -5.02
CA THR A 202 1.49 -4.22 -4.30
C THR A 202 2.24 -2.90 -4.44
N ASP A 203 1.54 -1.77 -4.29
CA ASP A 203 2.17 -0.45 -4.38
C ASP A 203 2.88 -0.05 -3.08
N GLY A 204 2.39 -0.56 -1.93
CA GLY A 204 3.15 -0.57 -0.68
C GLY A 204 4.09 -1.77 -0.62
N PHE A 205 5.23 -1.62 0.05
CA PHE A 205 6.25 -2.66 0.10
C PHE A 205 7.07 -2.63 1.38
N ALA A 206 7.51 -3.81 1.82
CA ALA A 206 8.55 -3.91 2.83
C ALA A 206 9.91 -3.68 2.16
N VAL A 207 10.70 -2.76 2.69
CA VAL A 207 12.14 -2.74 2.38
C VAL A 207 12.79 -3.60 3.46
N GLU A 208 13.18 -4.82 3.07
CA GLU A 208 14.30 -5.47 3.75
C GLU A 208 15.48 -4.52 3.60
N ASN A 209 16.18 -4.16 4.68
CA ASN A 209 17.34 -3.27 4.60
C ASN A 209 18.25 -3.82 3.50
N PHE A 210 18.21 -3.19 2.32
CA PHE A 210 19.15 -3.54 1.28
C PHE A 210 20.51 -3.36 1.90
N MET A 211 21.30 -4.42 1.80
CA MET A 211 22.71 -4.37 2.03
C MET A 211 23.20 -3.16 1.26
N GLN A 212 23.49 -2.06 1.96
CA GLN A 212 24.34 -1.05 1.39
C GLN A 212 25.60 -1.82 0.96
N PRO A 213 26.10 -1.62 -0.27
CA PRO A 213 27.31 -2.29 -0.75
C PRO A 213 28.46 -2.18 0.24
N ASP A 214 28.47 -1.10 1.03
CA ASP A 214 29.49 -0.76 2.00
C ASP A 214 29.40 -1.54 3.33
N PHE A 215 28.30 -2.26 3.59
CA PHE A 215 28.11 -3.04 4.82
C PHE A 215 27.34 -4.36 4.61
N PRO A 216 27.97 -5.38 4.01
CA PRO A 216 27.41 -6.73 4.04
C PRO A 216 27.27 -7.22 5.49
N GLY A 217 26.03 -7.49 5.92
CA GLY A 217 25.76 -8.30 7.12
C GLY A 217 25.19 -7.58 8.35
N LYS A 218 24.83 -6.28 8.30
CA LYS A 218 24.10 -5.63 9.41
C LYS A 218 22.72 -5.15 8.98
N VAL A 219 21.69 -5.95 9.31
CA VAL A 219 20.29 -5.50 9.35
C VAL A 219 20.19 -4.41 10.43
N ARG A 220 20.22 -3.13 10.04
CA ARG A 220 20.24 -2.01 10.99
C ARG A 220 18.88 -1.75 11.65
N ARG A 221 17.76 -2.16 11.03
CA ARG A 221 16.38 -2.02 11.56
C ARG A 221 15.47 -3.16 11.10
N GLN A 222 14.37 -3.40 11.80
CA GLN A 222 13.35 -4.35 11.32
C GLN A 222 12.77 -3.87 9.97
N PRO A 223 12.31 -4.78 9.09
CA PRO A 223 11.60 -4.41 7.87
C PRO A 223 10.49 -3.41 8.20
N TRP A 224 10.44 -2.31 7.44
CA TRP A 224 9.42 -1.28 7.61
C TRP A 224 8.54 -1.23 6.38
N TRP A 225 7.25 -1.01 6.59
CA TRP A 225 6.27 -0.90 5.51
C TRP A 225 6.31 0.50 4.89
N HIS A 226 6.74 0.59 3.64
CA HIS A 226 6.67 1.81 2.84
C HIS A 226 5.29 1.88 2.20
N ALA A 227 4.35 2.48 2.91
CA ALA A 227 2.99 2.63 2.41
C ALA A 227 2.86 3.71 1.34
N TRP A 228 1.91 3.49 0.45
CA TRP A 228 1.58 4.36 -0.66
C TRP A 228 0.07 4.62 -0.68
N GLY A 229 -0.39 5.67 0.00
CA GLY A 229 -1.82 6.01 0.04
C GLY A 229 -2.57 5.49 1.28
N PHE A 230 -2.17 4.36 1.88
CA PHE A 230 -2.84 3.75 3.06
C PHE A 230 -4.37 3.65 2.95
N GLY A 231 -4.89 3.24 1.80
CA GLY A 231 -6.33 3.26 1.53
C GLY A 231 -7.18 2.53 2.56
N SER A 232 -8.20 3.22 3.08
CA SER A 232 -9.21 2.67 3.99
C SER A 232 -10.62 3.06 3.50
N PRO A 233 -11.55 2.10 3.35
CA PRO A 233 -12.94 2.39 3.04
C PRO A 233 -13.68 2.82 4.31
N LEU A 234 -14.30 4.00 4.27
CA LEU A 234 -15.12 4.51 5.38
C LEU A 234 -16.58 4.11 5.21
N SER A 235 -17.07 4.18 3.98
CA SER A 235 -18.39 3.71 3.55
C SER A 235 -18.37 3.44 2.05
N LYS A 236 -19.49 2.96 1.49
CA LYS A 236 -19.58 2.65 0.06
C LYS A 236 -19.28 3.90 -0.77
N GLY A 237 -18.23 3.84 -1.59
CA GLY A 237 -17.80 4.96 -2.44
C GLY A 237 -17.15 6.15 -1.71
N VAL A 238 -16.85 6.02 -0.40
CA VAL A 238 -16.17 7.05 0.40
C VAL A 238 -14.94 6.45 1.08
N PHE A 239 -13.77 7.01 0.79
CA PHE A 239 -12.48 6.48 1.19
C PHE A 239 -11.63 7.53 1.90
N GLU A 240 -10.74 7.03 2.76
CA GLU A 240 -9.59 7.76 3.27
C GLU A 240 -8.34 7.19 2.59
N GLY A 241 -7.61 8.05 1.88
CA GLY A 241 -6.41 7.64 1.16
C GLY A 241 -6.65 6.64 0.01
N GLY A 242 -5.64 5.82 -0.28
CA GLY A 242 -5.64 4.76 -1.29
C GLY A 242 -5.13 5.18 -2.67
N ILE A 243 -5.42 4.34 -3.65
CA ILE A 243 -4.87 4.41 -5.00
C ILE A 243 -6.01 4.22 -5.99
N PHE A 244 -6.15 5.13 -6.94
CA PHE A 244 -7.10 5.01 -8.03
C PHE A 244 -6.39 4.58 -9.30
N ILE A 245 -6.97 3.67 -10.07
CA ILE A 245 -6.44 3.24 -11.36
C ILE A 245 -7.54 3.16 -12.42
N ALA A 246 -7.17 3.46 -13.67
CA ALA A 246 -8.01 3.25 -14.85
C ALA A 246 -7.12 3.03 -16.08
N SER A 247 -7.68 2.43 -17.13
CA SER A 247 -6.98 2.12 -18.39
C SER A 247 -7.95 2.23 -19.56
N THR A 248 -7.51 2.74 -20.72
CA THR A 248 -8.33 2.75 -21.95
C THR A 248 -8.35 1.42 -22.69
N VAL A 249 -7.58 0.43 -22.24
CA VAL A 249 -7.51 -0.90 -22.85
C VAL A 249 -7.95 -1.94 -21.83
N SER A 250 -9.00 -2.70 -22.18
CA SER A 250 -9.54 -3.81 -21.39
C SER A 250 -8.53 -4.92 -21.17
N ASP A 251 -8.68 -5.64 -20.07
CA ASP A 251 -7.95 -6.87 -19.75
C ASP A 251 -6.42 -6.71 -19.68
N THR A 252 -5.91 -5.48 -19.59
CA THR A 252 -4.48 -5.17 -19.46
C THR A 252 -4.02 -4.97 -18.01
N THR A 253 -4.94 -5.10 -17.04
CA THR A 253 -4.63 -4.97 -15.62
C THR A 253 -5.51 -5.91 -14.81
N ALA A 254 -4.87 -6.70 -13.95
CA ALA A 254 -5.54 -7.64 -13.05
C ALA A 254 -5.48 -7.12 -11.61
N LEU A 255 -6.58 -7.27 -10.87
CA LEU A 255 -6.69 -6.98 -9.44
C LEU A 255 -7.15 -8.22 -8.66
N TRP A 256 -6.49 -8.52 -7.55
CA TRP A 256 -6.95 -9.57 -6.64
C TRP A 256 -7.64 -8.97 -5.44
N ASN A 257 -8.85 -9.46 -5.14
CA ASN A 257 -9.65 -8.93 -4.04
C ASN A 257 -9.21 -9.53 -2.69
N VAL A 258 -7.97 -9.23 -2.31
CA VAL A 258 -7.35 -9.63 -1.04
C VAL A 258 -6.37 -8.55 -0.63
N MET A 259 -6.25 -8.30 0.68
CA MET A 259 -5.13 -7.51 1.19
C MET A 259 -4.04 -8.45 1.67
N ILE A 260 -2.83 -8.27 1.15
CA ILE A 260 -1.68 -9.10 1.53
C ILE A 260 -1.13 -8.63 2.88
N PRO A 261 -0.90 -9.55 3.83
CA PRO A 261 -0.15 -9.24 5.04
C PRO A 261 1.24 -8.70 4.68
N THR A 262 1.65 -7.63 5.35
CA THR A 262 2.89 -6.90 5.01
C THR A 262 4.14 -7.77 5.13
N ASP A 263 4.12 -8.80 6.00
CA ASP A 263 5.18 -9.80 6.17
C ASP A 263 5.31 -10.79 5.01
N LEU A 264 4.33 -10.85 4.10
CA LEU A 264 4.38 -11.68 2.89
C LEU A 264 4.77 -10.90 1.63
N VAL A 265 4.90 -9.58 1.72
CA VAL A 265 5.23 -8.75 0.56
C VAL A 265 6.73 -8.76 0.35
N GLY A 266 7.16 -9.17 -0.85
CA GLY A 266 8.56 -9.22 -1.22
C GLY A 266 9.15 -7.84 -1.54
N PRO A 267 10.46 -7.80 -1.87
CA PRO A 267 11.15 -6.57 -2.22
C PRO A 267 10.44 -5.77 -3.31
N GLY A 268 10.30 -4.46 -3.08
CA GLY A 268 9.64 -3.55 -4.01
C GLY A 268 8.16 -3.87 -4.27
N GLY A 269 7.52 -4.68 -3.42
CA GLY A 269 6.11 -5.05 -3.55
C GLY A 269 5.89 -6.37 -4.26
N ASP A 270 6.95 -7.13 -4.57
CA ASP A 270 6.87 -8.38 -5.32
C ASP A 270 5.99 -9.45 -4.64
N LEU A 271 5.09 -10.03 -5.43
CA LEU A 271 4.20 -11.13 -5.01
C LEU A 271 4.22 -12.31 -5.97
N SER A 272 5.15 -12.38 -6.93
CA SER A 272 5.25 -13.53 -7.85
C SER A 272 5.40 -14.86 -7.10
N HIS A 273 6.03 -14.84 -5.92
CA HIS A 273 6.15 -16.03 -5.08
C HIS A 273 4.85 -16.50 -4.40
N LEU A 274 3.76 -15.72 -4.49
CA LEU A 274 2.42 -16.05 -4.00
C LEU A 274 1.43 -16.30 -5.15
N GLU A 275 1.87 -16.34 -6.41
CA GLU A 275 0.99 -16.48 -7.56
C GLU A 275 0.12 -17.74 -7.47
N ASP A 276 0.75 -18.90 -7.17
CA ASP A 276 0.03 -20.16 -6.96
C ASP A 276 -1.00 -20.06 -5.83
N ASP A 277 -0.66 -19.40 -4.71
CA ASP A 277 -1.55 -19.25 -3.56
C ASP A 277 -2.73 -18.32 -3.87
N LEU A 278 -2.48 -17.24 -4.62
CA LEU A 278 -3.51 -16.33 -5.12
C LEU A 278 -4.46 -17.06 -6.07
N LEU A 279 -3.93 -17.90 -6.97
CA LEU A 279 -4.70 -18.74 -7.89
C LEU A 279 -5.39 -19.94 -7.20
N GLU A 280 -4.89 -20.42 -6.06
CA GLU A 280 -5.53 -21.48 -5.28
C GLU A 280 -6.68 -20.90 -4.44
N ALA A 281 -6.46 -19.77 -3.77
CA ALA A 281 -7.55 -19.01 -3.15
C ALA A 281 -8.58 -18.59 -4.19
N ALA A 282 -8.15 -18.41 -5.45
CA ALA A 282 -9.02 -18.22 -6.61
C ALA A 282 -9.99 -19.37 -6.88
N ARG A 283 -9.91 -20.51 -6.18
CA ARG A 283 -10.77 -21.67 -6.38
C ARG A 283 -11.67 -21.97 -5.19
N GLY A 284 -11.43 -21.35 -4.03
CA GLY A 284 -12.18 -21.58 -2.80
C GLY A 284 -13.64 -21.07 -2.83
N PRO A 285 -14.50 -21.55 -1.91
CA PRO A 285 -15.88 -21.07 -1.81
C PRO A 285 -15.89 -19.56 -1.54
N GLN A 286 -16.64 -18.83 -2.37
CA GLN A 286 -16.86 -17.40 -2.14
C GLN A 286 -17.64 -17.23 -0.85
N TYR A 287 -17.10 -16.48 0.12
CA TYR A 287 -17.90 -15.95 1.22
C TYR A 287 -18.80 -14.87 0.65
N GLY A 288 -19.90 -15.31 0.02
CA GLY A 288 -20.85 -14.45 -0.64
C GLY A 288 -21.41 -13.43 0.35
N TRP A 289 -21.50 -12.19 -0.09
CA TRP A 289 -22.34 -11.19 0.53
C TRP A 289 -23.73 -11.79 0.79
N ARG A 290 -24.08 -11.97 2.05
CA ARG A 290 -25.48 -12.15 2.44
C ARG A 290 -26.01 -10.75 2.73
N PRO A 291 -26.93 -10.20 1.92
CA PRO A 291 -27.73 -9.10 2.41
C PRO A 291 -28.38 -9.59 3.69
N ASP A 292 -28.13 -8.90 4.79
CA ASP A 292 -28.99 -9.07 5.95
C ASP A 292 -30.36 -8.52 5.54
N ASN A 293 -31.27 -9.41 5.13
CA ASN A 293 -32.63 -9.05 4.73
C ASN A 293 -33.50 -8.62 5.94
N ARG A 294 -32.89 -8.33 7.10
CA ARG A 294 -33.56 -7.65 8.19
C ARG A 294 -33.71 -6.19 7.82
N GLN A 295 -34.87 -5.86 7.25
CA GLN A 295 -35.40 -4.50 7.25
C GLN A 295 -35.42 -4.00 8.70
N SER A 296 -34.39 -3.24 9.10
CA SER A 296 -34.41 -2.47 10.32
C SER A 296 -35.27 -1.24 10.07
N SER A 297 -36.55 -1.34 10.41
CA SER A 297 -37.50 -0.23 10.42
C SER A 297 -37.29 0.69 11.64
N GLY A 298 -36.04 1.06 11.94
CA GLY A 298 -35.70 1.86 13.09
C GLY A 298 -34.58 2.84 12.77
N GLU A 299 -34.92 4.12 12.70
CA GLU A 299 -33.95 5.22 12.67
C GLU A 299 -33.01 5.10 13.87
N GLY A 300 -31.70 4.96 13.62
CA GLY A 300 -30.67 5.08 14.64
C GLY A 300 -29.75 3.87 14.88
N GLU A 301 -29.68 2.88 14.00
CA GLU A 301 -28.75 1.76 14.18
C GLU A 301 -27.37 1.98 13.54
N VAL A 302 -26.37 2.03 14.43
CA VAL A 302 -24.94 1.95 14.16
C VAL A 302 -24.64 0.77 13.24
N TYR A 303 -24.13 1.07 12.04
CA TYR A 303 -23.60 0.12 11.04
C TYR A 303 -22.83 -1.04 11.70
N ARG A 304 -23.47 -2.19 11.90
CA ARG A 304 -22.80 -3.43 12.33
C ARG A 304 -22.90 -4.49 11.24
N LYS A 305 -21.73 -4.78 10.67
CA LYS A 305 -21.25 -6.07 10.14
C LYS A 305 -22.09 -6.76 9.06
N SER A 306 -22.22 -6.11 7.90
CA SER A 306 -22.16 -6.81 6.61
C SER A 306 -20.99 -6.22 5.82
N ARG A 307 -19.91 -6.99 5.73
CA ARG A 307 -18.62 -6.55 5.15
C ARG A 307 -18.72 -6.59 3.63
N PRO A 308 -18.42 -5.50 2.91
CA PRO A 308 -18.38 -5.55 1.47
C PRO A 308 -17.07 -6.23 1.05
N ILE A 309 -17.18 -7.30 0.29
CA ILE A 309 -16.28 -7.48 -0.85
C ILE A 309 -16.66 -6.35 -1.81
N GLY A 310 -15.69 -5.59 -2.31
CA GLY A 310 -15.97 -4.53 -3.27
C GLY A 310 -16.86 -5.05 -4.38
N ASN A 311 -17.80 -4.22 -4.86
CA ASN A 311 -18.64 -4.58 -6.00
C ASN A 311 -17.71 -4.80 -7.22
N THR A 312 -17.22 -6.01 -7.42
CA THR A 312 -16.89 -6.49 -8.76
C THR A 312 -18.16 -6.26 -9.56
N SER A 313 -18.06 -5.57 -10.69
CA SER A 313 -19.20 -5.17 -11.54
C SER A 313 -20.34 -6.21 -11.57
N PRO A 314 -21.63 -5.81 -11.58
CA PRO A 314 -22.76 -6.70 -11.33
C PRO A 314 -23.07 -7.63 -12.51
N ALA A 315 -22.16 -8.51 -12.92
CA ALA A 315 -22.47 -9.60 -13.85
C ALA A 315 -21.26 -10.53 -14.10
N VAL A 316 -20.78 -11.30 -13.13
CA VAL A 316 -20.50 -12.72 -13.42
C VAL A 316 -20.55 -13.51 -12.10
N LYS A 317 -21.59 -14.33 -11.91
CA LYS A 317 -21.50 -15.47 -10.98
C LYS A 317 -20.52 -16.47 -11.57
N ARG A 318 -19.21 -16.25 -11.45
CA ARG A 318 -18.21 -17.25 -11.85
C ARG A 318 -18.24 -18.37 -10.81
N LYS A 319 -18.68 -19.55 -11.22
CA LYS A 319 -18.42 -20.79 -10.46
C LYS A 319 -16.91 -21.03 -10.52
N GLY A 320 -16.18 -20.71 -9.44
CA GLY A 320 -14.73 -20.92 -9.33
C GLY A 320 -14.04 -19.71 -8.72
N GLY A 321 -13.83 -19.77 -7.40
CA GLY A 321 -13.33 -18.75 -6.45
C GLY A 321 -12.89 -17.34 -6.91
N LEU A 322 -11.87 -16.80 -6.23
CA LEU A 322 -11.24 -15.48 -6.39
C LEU A 322 -10.44 -15.33 -7.71
N GLN A 323 -11.09 -15.35 -8.88
CA GLN A 323 -10.41 -14.93 -10.12
C GLN A 323 -9.95 -13.46 -10.00
N PRO A 324 -8.79 -13.09 -10.58
CA PRO A 324 -8.46 -11.67 -10.70
C PRO A 324 -9.59 -10.94 -11.43
N THR A 325 -9.93 -9.76 -10.93
CA THR A 325 -10.79 -8.82 -11.64
C THR A 325 -9.94 -8.14 -12.69
N LEU A 326 -10.27 -8.40 -13.95
CA LEU A 326 -9.64 -7.73 -15.09
C LEU A 326 -10.32 -6.38 -15.29
N LEU A 327 -9.53 -5.31 -15.29
CA LEU A 327 -10.02 -3.97 -15.58
C LEU A 327 -10.57 -3.94 -17.00
N GLN A 328 -11.81 -3.51 -17.15
CA GLN A 328 -12.34 -3.17 -18.47
C GLN A 328 -11.93 -1.74 -18.83
N GLU A 329 -11.93 -1.45 -20.13
CA GLU A 329 -11.66 -0.13 -20.65
C GLU A 329 -12.50 0.93 -19.93
N ASN A 330 -11.86 2.07 -19.66
CA ASN A 330 -12.46 3.24 -19.06
C ASN A 330 -13.06 3.01 -17.66
N GLN A 331 -12.88 1.85 -17.02
CA GLN A 331 -13.36 1.64 -15.65
C GLN A 331 -12.37 2.18 -14.63
N LEU A 332 -12.90 2.91 -13.64
CA LEU A 332 -12.14 3.46 -12.53
C LEU A 332 -12.29 2.57 -11.30
N PHE A 333 -11.17 2.21 -10.70
CA PHE A 333 -11.11 1.45 -9.46
C PHE A 333 -10.35 2.22 -8.40
N TRP A 334 -10.78 2.11 -7.15
CA TRP A 334 -10.00 2.45 -5.97
C TRP A 334 -9.45 1.16 -5.33
N LEU A 335 -8.22 1.17 -4.85
CA LEU A 335 -7.59 0.05 -4.15
C LEU A 335 -6.68 0.52 -3.00
N THR A 336 -6.46 -0.39 -2.04
CA THR A 336 -5.47 -0.21 -0.97
C THR A 336 -4.05 -0.42 -1.48
N ASP A 337 -3.06 0.07 -0.73
CA ASP A 337 -1.64 -0.14 -1.05
C ASP A 337 -1.18 -1.59 -0.87
N ARG A 338 -2.03 -2.46 -0.32
CA ARG A 338 -1.80 -3.90 -0.11
C ARG A 338 -2.58 -4.80 -1.06
N THR A 339 -3.26 -4.20 -2.04
CA THR A 339 -4.04 -4.94 -3.03
C THR A 339 -3.13 -5.44 -4.15
N PRO A 340 -3.02 -6.76 -4.36
CA PRO A 340 -2.24 -7.30 -5.45
C PRO A 340 -2.81 -6.83 -6.78
N HIS A 341 -1.93 -6.41 -7.66
CA HIS A 341 -2.25 -6.05 -9.02
C HIS A 341 -1.10 -6.34 -9.96
N GLU A 342 -1.42 -6.44 -11.25
CA GLU A 342 -0.46 -6.76 -12.29
C GLU A 342 -0.83 -6.04 -13.59
N SER A 343 0.17 -5.54 -14.32
CA SER A 343 0.00 -5.13 -15.70
C SER A 343 0.25 -6.30 -16.62
N LEU A 344 -0.78 -6.70 -17.36
CA LEU A 344 -0.75 -7.84 -18.26
C LEU A 344 -0.22 -7.45 -19.65
N PRO A 345 0.39 -8.40 -20.38
CA PRO A 345 0.80 -8.17 -21.75
C PRO A 345 -0.40 -8.00 -22.68
N VAL A 346 -0.23 -7.22 -23.76
CA VAL A 346 -1.24 -7.08 -24.83
C VAL A 346 -1.01 -8.10 -25.93
N GLU A 347 -2.09 -8.56 -26.58
CA GLU A 347 -2.00 -9.51 -27.70
C GLU A 347 -1.57 -8.82 -29.00
N GLU A 348 -1.99 -7.57 -29.20
CA GLU A 348 -1.72 -6.77 -30.39
C GLU A 348 -1.15 -5.41 -30.00
N ARG A 349 -0.47 -4.74 -30.94
CA ARG A 349 0.04 -3.39 -30.71
C ARG A 349 -1.14 -2.45 -30.48
N THR A 350 -1.21 -1.81 -29.33
CA THR A 350 -2.34 -0.95 -28.96
C THR A 350 -1.86 0.33 -28.30
N PHE A 351 -2.49 1.45 -28.64
CA PHE A 351 -2.29 2.70 -27.90
C PHE A 351 -3.05 2.64 -26.58
N ARG A 352 -2.35 2.82 -25.46
CA ARG A 352 -2.91 2.71 -24.12
C ARG A 352 -2.66 3.98 -23.33
N GLN A 353 -3.71 4.50 -22.70
CA GLN A 353 -3.63 5.53 -21.67
C GLN A 353 -3.86 4.85 -20.32
N PHE A 354 -2.83 4.83 -19.47
CA PHE A 354 -2.91 4.35 -18.11
C PHE A 354 -2.96 5.52 -17.14
N PHE A 355 -3.97 5.54 -16.27
CA PHE A 355 -4.16 6.55 -15.23
C PHE A 355 -3.98 5.91 -13.87
N ARG A 356 -3.20 6.56 -13.00
CA ARG A 356 -3.16 6.25 -11.57
C ARG A 356 -3.06 7.52 -10.73
N LEU A 357 -3.90 7.62 -9.70
CA LEU A 357 -3.80 8.64 -8.67
C LEU A 357 -3.51 7.98 -7.33
N VAL A 358 -2.31 8.20 -6.79
CA VAL A 358 -2.00 7.86 -5.41
C VAL A 358 -2.36 9.07 -4.54
N THR A 359 -3.13 8.85 -3.49
CA THR A 359 -3.54 9.90 -2.54
C THR A 359 -2.38 10.29 -1.62
N SER A 360 -2.67 10.88 -0.45
CA SER A 360 -1.63 11.33 0.47
C SER A 360 -0.97 10.18 1.23
N ARG A 361 -0.15 10.48 2.24
CA ARG A 361 0.50 9.48 3.11
C ARG A 361 1.37 8.45 2.36
N ILE A 362 2.12 8.89 1.36
CA ILE A 362 3.25 8.09 0.86
C ILE A 362 4.44 8.26 1.81
N ASP A 363 5.18 7.18 2.09
CA ASP A 363 6.34 7.25 3.01
C ASP A 363 7.50 8.07 2.42
N ARG A 364 7.80 7.89 1.13
CA ARG A 364 8.89 8.57 0.42
C ARG A 364 8.48 8.93 -1.00
N TRP A 365 8.99 10.07 -1.47
CA TRP A 365 8.93 10.45 -2.87
C TRP A 365 10.31 10.29 -3.52
N TYR A 366 10.41 9.43 -4.53
CA TYR A 366 11.69 9.02 -5.12
C TYR A 366 12.03 9.90 -6.32
N ALA A 367 12.95 10.86 -6.15
CA ALA A 367 13.27 11.87 -7.16
C ALA A 367 13.74 11.26 -8.50
N ALA A 368 14.56 10.21 -8.43
CA ALA A 368 15.08 9.52 -9.62
C ALA A 368 14.01 8.74 -10.41
N HIS A 369 12.82 8.56 -9.84
CA HIS A 369 11.73 7.77 -10.45
C HIS A 369 10.43 8.54 -10.58
N SER A 370 10.40 9.83 -10.23
CA SER A 370 9.18 10.62 -10.15
C SER A 370 9.33 11.93 -10.92
N THR A 371 8.24 12.41 -11.49
CA THR A 371 8.19 13.67 -12.22
C THR A 371 8.01 14.81 -11.23
N SER A 372 8.96 15.76 -11.18
CA SER A 372 8.84 16.96 -10.35
C SER A 372 7.75 17.90 -10.87
N ASN A 373 7.04 18.58 -9.97
CA ASN A 373 6.12 19.66 -10.33
C ASN A 373 6.63 21.00 -9.78
N PRO A 374 6.93 22.00 -10.64
CA PRO A 374 7.40 23.31 -10.17
C PRO A 374 6.35 24.10 -9.36
N LYS A 375 5.07 23.77 -9.48
CA LYS A 375 3.96 24.43 -8.76
C LYS A 375 3.59 23.75 -7.44
N CYS A 376 4.07 22.52 -7.20
CA CYS A 376 3.70 21.75 -6.02
C CYS A 376 4.84 20.81 -5.61
N ALA A 377 5.38 20.99 -4.40
CA ALA A 377 6.33 20.04 -3.85
C ALA A 377 5.62 18.77 -3.34
N PRO A 378 6.29 17.61 -3.34
CA PRO A 378 5.80 16.41 -2.64
C PRO A 378 5.48 16.71 -1.17
N GLY A 379 4.39 16.12 -0.66
CA GLY A 379 4.08 16.17 0.77
C GLY A 379 4.94 15.22 1.61
N ALA A 380 5.59 14.25 0.99
CA ALA A 380 6.46 13.26 1.62
C ALA A 380 7.95 13.63 1.52
N PRO A 381 8.81 13.07 2.40
CA PRO A 381 10.26 13.22 2.29
C PRO A 381 10.79 12.79 0.91
N ILE A 382 11.56 13.68 0.28
CA ILE A 382 12.22 13.43 -1.00
C ILE A 382 13.47 12.59 -0.76
N VAL A 383 13.66 11.55 -1.56
CA VAL A 383 14.87 10.70 -1.54
C VAL A 383 15.50 10.60 -2.92
N HIS A 384 16.83 10.52 -2.93
CA HIS A 384 17.67 10.52 -4.14
C HIS A 384 18.41 9.19 -4.33
N TYR A 385 17.85 8.10 -3.82
CA TYR A 385 18.34 6.76 -4.12
C TYR A 385 17.30 6.01 -4.96
N ASN A 386 17.77 5.01 -5.69
CA ASN A 386 16.96 4.18 -6.56
C ASN A 386 15.95 3.37 -5.72
N LYS A 387 14.67 3.42 -6.10
CA LYS A 387 13.57 2.74 -5.38
C LYS A 387 13.75 1.23 -5.30
N PHE A 388 14.34 0.64 -6.33
CA PHE A 388 14.42 -0.82 -6.51
C PHE A 388 15.75 -1.40 -6.05
N THR A 389 16.85 -0.66 -6.22
CA THR A 389 18.20 -1.15 -5.90
C THR A 389 18.77 -0.53 -4.62
N GLY A 390 18.21 0.58 -4.15
CA GLY A 390 18.74 1.34 -3.01
C GLY A 390 20.05 2.10 -3.32
N ALA A 391 20.59 2.00 -4.53
CA ALA A 391 21.81 2.70 -4.93
C ALA A 391 21.56 4.21 -5.01
N GLU A 392 22.55 5.04 -4.66
CA GLU A 392 22.46 6.49 -4.89
C GLU A 392 22.24 6.78 -6.37
N SER A 393 21.27 7.63 -6.71
CA SER A 393 21.12 8.09 -8.09
C SER A 393 22.23 9.11 -8.36
N ALA A 394 22.94 8.94 -9.48
CA ALA A 394 23.84 9.99 -9.97
C ALA A 394 23.04 11.30 -10.10
N GLN A 395 23.51 12.35 -9.42
CA GLN A 395 22.87 13.67 -9.43
C GLN A 395 23.08 14.38 -10.76
#